data_AF-A0A1J5RWA6-F1
#
_entry.id   AF-A0A1J5RWA6-F1
#
_cell.length_a   1.000
_cell.length_b   1.000
_cell.length_c   1.000
_cell.angle_alpha   90.00
_cell.angle_beta   90.00
_cell.angle_gamma   90.00
#
_symmetry.space_group_name_H-M   'P 1'
#
loop_
_entity.id
_entity.type
_entity.pdbx_description
1 polymer ?
#
loop_
_entity_poly.entity_id
_entity_poly.type
_entity_poly.pdbx_seq_one_letter_code
_entity_poly.pdbx_strand_id
1 'polypeptide(L)'
;MTMAHIQNLGIKGSNSKYSQKGAALILLVFMVALIFTTFLIRATTGVEYRVSNDLKTAKALVEAKSALLGWSVLQSDPGKLPCPEDTSLIGFATEGQAQPSCVLPAIGRLPWRTLGIGDIRDGNNDKLWYVVSNGFRTAPINVNTSAQLSVNGIPNSAVAIIFSSGTPLGTQSRPTPTSSTPPDISQYLDLVNNNGTGSFVTTGGATVFNDRLMVITKTELFSLVTQRVLREVRGDSSQGLVKYYADVHLYPYADTDNNGYAEILQNSGTPSYQGGTDSLFFSTSIKNTLSNNGWYPLIAYQVSPGRQSVSLTLDTKTIVVTP
;
A
#
# COMPACT_ATOMS: atom_id res chain seq x y z
N MET A 1 -19.87 -2.81 109.38
CA MET A 1 -18.48 -3.28 109.25
C MET A 1 -18.12 -3.21 107.78
N THR A 2 -17.03 -2.50 107.45
CA THR A 2 -16.19 -2.63 106.23
C THR A 2 -16.76 -2.32 104.83
N MET A 3 -16.20 -1.24 104.26
CA MET A 3 -15.79 -0.99 102.86
C MET A 3 -15.94 -2.15 101.84
N ALA A 4 -16.43 -1.87 100.63
CA ALA A 4 -15.61 -1.46 99.46
C ALA A 4 -16.36 -1.61 98.11
N HIS A 5 -16.23 -0.56 97.27
CA HIS A 5 -15.87 -0.59 95.85
C HIS A 5 -16.88 -0.95 94.73
N ILE A 6 -16.73 -0.15 93.64
CA ILE A 6 -17.12 -0.30 92.23
C ILE A 6 -18.49 0.28 91.81
N GLN A 7 -18.45 1.52 91.31
CA GLN A 7 -19.35 2.02 90.27
C GLN A 7 -18.59 1.98 88.93
N ASN A 8 -19.13 1.29 87.92
CA ASN A 8 -18.79 1.58 86.53
C ASN A 8 -19.92 1.15 85.55
N LEU A 9 -20.27 2.11 84.68
CA LEU A 9 -20.83 2.00 83.32
C LEU A 9 -22.25 1.43 83.11
N GLY A 10 -23.19 2.36 82.91
CA GLY A 10 -23.42 2.82 81.53
C GLY A 10 -24.23 1.91 80.60
N ILE A 11 -25.55 2.07 80.65
CA ILE A 11 -26.52 2.07 79.53
C ILE A 11 -26.61 0.79 78.67
N LYS A 12 -27.69 0.07 78.99
CA LYS A 12 -28.38 -1.00 78.28
C LYS A 12 -28.60 -0.69 76.78
N GLY A 13 -27.77 -1.24 75.91
CA GLY A 13 -27.98 -1.26 74.46
C GLY A 13 -29.06 -2.26 74.06
N SER A 14 -30.19 -1.75 73.59
CA SER A 14 -31.30 -2.52 73.01
C SER A 14 -30.87 -3.20 71.70
N ASN A 15 -30.75 -4.53 71.69
CA ASN A 15 -30.65 -5.33 70.47
C ASN A 15 -31.96 -5.25 69.68
N SER A 16 -32.05 -4.33 68.73
CA SER A 16 -33.12 -4.33 67.73
C SER A 16 -32.73 -5.27 66.57
N LYS A 17 -33.29 -6.49 66.58
CA LYS A 17 -33.35 -7.32 65.37
C LYS A 17 -34.41 -6.73 64.44
N TYR A 18 -34.04 -5.71 63.67
CA TYR A 18 -34.86 -5.30 62.54
C TYR A 18 -34.73 -6.34 61.43
N SER A 19 -35.85 -6.99 61.11
CA SER A 19 -36.03 -7.90 59.98
C SER A 19 -35.80 -7.16 58.67
N GLN A 20 -34.56 -7.14 58.19
CA GLN A 20 -34.20 -6.62 56.87
C GLN A 20 -34.51 -7.67 55.79
N LYS A 21 -35.77 -7.74 55.35
CA LYS A 21 -36.14 -8.57 54.18
C LYS A 21 -36.43 -7.77 52.91
N GLY A 22 -36.64 -6.45 53.01
CA GLY A 22 -36.93 -5.59 51.85
C GLY A 22 -35.70 -4.89 51.24
N ALA A 23 -34.84 -4.29 52.07
CA ALA A 23 -33.66 -3.56 51.59
C ALA A 23 -32.62 -4.47 50.92
N ALA A 24 -32.49 -5.72 51.40
CA ALA A 24 -31.59 -6.71 50.82
C ALA A 24 -31.99 -7.10 49.38
N LEU A 25 -33.30 -7.19 49.09
CA LEU A 25 -33.80 -7.50 47.76
C LEU A 25 -33.55 -6.34 46.79
N ILE A 26 -33.76 -5.09 47.22
CA ILE A 26 -33.50 -3.90 46.41
C ILE A 26 -32.01 -3.77 46.11
N LEU A 27 -31.14 -4.00 47.11
CA LEU A 27 -29.69 -4.00 46.93
C LEU A 27 -29.24 -5.12 45.96
N LEU A 28 -29.84 -6.31 46.06
CA LEU A 28 -29.54 -7.42 45.15
C LEU A 28 -29.99 -7.12 43.72
N VAL A 29 -31.20 -6.59 43.52
CA VAL A 29 -31.69 -6.19 42.20
C VAL A 29 -30.83 -5.07 41.61
N PHE A 30 -30.40 -4.11 42.42
CA PHE A 30 -29.51 -3.05 41.98
C PHE A 30 -28.13 -3.59 41.58
N MET A 31 -27.56 -4.53 42.35
CA MET A 31 -26.32 -5.21 41.96
C MET A 31 -26.46 -6.00 40.67
N VAL A 32 -27.56 -6.75 40.50
CA VAL A 32 -27.83 -7.51 39.27
C VAL A 32 -28.01 -6.56 38.08
N ALA A 33 -28.70 -5.43 38.26
CA ALA A 33 -28.87 -4.42 37.20
C ALA A 33 -27.53 -3.79 36.80
N LEU A 34 -26.63 -3.50 37.73
CA LEU A 34 -25.28 -2.99 37.42
C LEU A 34 -24.44 -4.02 36.68
N ILE A 35 -24.46 -5.29 37.11
CA ILE A 35 -23.75 -6.38 36.43
C ILE A 35 -24.30 -6.57 35.01
N PHE A 36 -25.61 -6.56 34.85
CA PHE A 36 -26.26 -6.71 33.55
C PHE A 36 -25.97 -5.53 32.63
N THR A 37 -26.00 -4.30 33.15
CA THR A 37 -25.69 -3.08 32.38
C THR A 37 -24.23 -3.06 31.94
N THR A 38 -23.29 -3.42 32.83
CA THR A 38 -21.87 -3.51 32.46
C THR A 38 -21.59 -4.63 31.46
N PHE A 39 -22.30 -5.76 31.55
CA PHE A 39 -22.25 -6.84 30.58
C PHE A 39 -22.75 -6.40 29.19
N LEU A 40 -23.92 -5.74 29.12
CA LEU A 40 -24.47 -5.24 27.86
C LEU A 40 -23.57 -4.17 27.23
N ILE A 41 -23.05 -3.22 28.01
CA ILE A 41 -22.12 -2.19 27.51
C ILE A 41 -20.83 -2.85 26.98
N ARG A 42 -20.28 -3.86 27.67
CA ARG A 42 -19.10 -4.59 27.18
C ARG A 42 -19.39 -5.36 25.89
N ALA A 43 -20.58 -5.94 25.76
CA ALA A 43 -20.99 -6.67 24.57
C ALA A 43 -21.17 -5.76 23.34
N THR A 44 -21.70 -4.54 23.51
CA THR A 44 -21.89 -3.58 22.41
C THR A 44 -20.61 -2.83 22.05
N THR A 45 -19.84 -2.37 23.04
CA THR A 45 -18.59 -1.62 22.82
C THR A 45 -17.52 -2.48 22.12
N GLY A 46 -17.49 -3.80 22.38
CA GLY A 46 -16.57 -4.71 21.70
C GLY A 46 -16.85 -4.83 20.19
N VAL A 47 -18.10 -4.77 19.77
CA VAL A 47 -18.47 -4.82 18.34
C VAL A 47 -18.16 -3.48 17.66
N GLU A 48 -18.54 -2.36 18.26
CA GLU A 48 -18.27 -1.02 17.72
C GLU A 48 -16.77 -0.73 17.60
N TYR A 49 -15.98 -1.14 18.59
CA TYR A 49 -14.52 -1.00 18.56
C TYR A 49 -13.88 -1.83 17.44
N ARG A 50 -14.33 -3.08 17.25
CA ARG A 50 -13.86 -3.95 16.15
C ARG A 50 -14.19 -3.35 14.79
N VAL A 51 -15.42 -2.89 14.59
CA VAL A 51 -15.84 -2.24 13.34
C VAL A 51 -15.01 -0.97 13.09
N SER A 52 -14.77 -0.16 14.11
CA SER A 52 -13.91 1.04 14.01
C SER A 52 -12.47 0.70 13.60
N ASN A 53 -11.87 -0.31 14.23
CA ASN A 53 -10.52 -0.78 13.88
C ASN A 53 -10.47 -1.36 12.46
N ASP A 54 -11.53 -2.06 12.05
CA ASP A 54 -11.63 -2.61 10.71
C ASP A 54 -11.68 -1.52 9.65
N LEU A 55 -12.46 -0.47 9.90
CA LEU A 55 -12.54 0.71 9.03
C LEU A 55 -11.20 1.46 8.97
N LYS A 56 -10.52 1.64 10.11
CA LYS A 56 -9.18 2.25 10.15
C LYS A 56 -8.18 1.44 9.34
N THR A 57 -8.17 0.12 9.53
CA THR A 57 -7.30 -0.80 8.79
C THR A 57 -7.55 -0.73 7.29
N ALA A 58 -8.82 -0.81 6.88
CA ALA A 58 -9.19 -0.73 5.47
C ALA A 58 -8.76 0.61 4.85
N LYS A 59 -8.98 1.74 5.56
CA LYS A 59 -8.53 3.06 5.12
C LYS A 59 -7.01 3.12 4.95
N ALA A 60 -6.27 2.62 5.95
CA ALA A 60 -4.82 2.60 5.92
C ALA A 60 -4.27 1.81 4.73
N LEU A 61 -4.85 0.64 4.46
CA LEU A 61 -4.48 -0.20 3.32
C LEU A 61 -4.76 0.47 1.97
N VAL A 62 -5.91 1.13 1.81
CA VAL A 62 -6.28 1.85 0.58
C VAL A 62 -5.38 3.07 0.34
N GLU A 63 -5.06 3.81 1.41
CA GLU A 63 -4.16 4.96 1.34
C GLU A 63 -2.74 4.53 0.95
N ALA A 64 -2.22 3.48 1.59
CA ALA A 64 -0.92 2.88 1.24
C ALA A 64 -0.87 2.38 -0.21
N LYS A 65 -1.93 1.73 -0.70
CA LYS A 65 -2.03 1.29 -2.10
C LYS A 65 -1.98 2.47 -3.07
N SER A 66 -2.77 3.50 -2.80
CA SER A 66 -2.80 4.71 -3.63
C SER A 66 -1.43 5.40 -3.66
N ALA A 67 -0.75 5.44 -2.52
CA ALA A 67 0.59 6.02 -2.41
C ALA A 67 1.65 5.22 -3.16
N LEU A 68 1.63 3.88 -3.09
CA LEU A 68 2.54 3.03 -3.86
C LEU A 68 2.35 3.21 -5.37
N LEU A 69 1.10 3.23 -5.83
CA LEU A 69 0.77 3.47 -7.24
C LEU A 69 1.23 4.87 -7.69
N GLY A 70 0.90 5.91 -6.93
CA GLY A 70 1.31 7.29 -7.21
C GLY A 70 2.83 7.46 -7.22
N TRP A 71 3.52 6.92 -6.21
CA TRP A 71 4.97 6.94 -6.12
C TRP A 71 5.62 6.29 -7.34
N SER A 72 5.09 5.13 -7.76
CA SER A 72 5.59 4.38 -8.91
C SER A 72 5.46 5.15 -10.23
N VAL A 73 4.34 5.85 -10.40
CA VAL A 73 4.11 6.72 -11.56
C VAL A 73 5.07 7.90 -11.58
N LEU A 74 5.58 8.38 -10.45
CA LEU A 74 6.48 9.55 -10.42
C LEU A 74 7.97 9.21 -10.58
N GLN A 75 8.34 7.93 -10.59
CA GLN A 75 9.75 7.53 -10.65
C GLN A 75 10.39 7.78 -12.01
N SER A 76 11.72 7.91 -12.04
CA SER A 76 12.49 7.97 -13.30
C SER A 76 12.27 6.75 -14.18
N ASP A 77 12.07 5.58 -13.57
CA ASP A 77 11.65 4.33 -14.20
C ASP A 77 10.16 4.10 -13.87
N PRO A 78 9.21 4.46 -14.77
CA PRO A 78 7.79 4.25 -14.52
C PRO A 78 7.49 2.77 -14.21
N GLY A 79 6.69 2.51 -13.17
CA GLY A 79 6.35 1.13 -12.75
C GLY A 79 7.30 0.55 -11.69
N LYS A 80 8.39 1.24 -11.38
CA LYS A 80 9.26 0.91 -10.25
C LYS A 80 8.54 1.06 -8.92
N LEU A 81 8.80 0.15 -8.00
CA LEU A 81 8.27 0.13 -6.65
C LEU A 81 9.42 0.25 -5.63
N PRO A 82 9.17 0.86 -4.44
CA PRO A 82 10.21 1.03 -3.43
C PRO A 82 10.53 -0.30 -2.75
N CYS A 83 11.72 -0.40 -2.17
CA CYS A 83 12.01 -1.44 -1.19
C CYS A 83 11.22 -1.21 0.10
N PRO A 84 11.06 -2.23 0.95
CA PRO A 84 10.58 -2.03 2.31
C PRO A 84 11.40 -1.00 3.10
N GLU A 85 10.86 -0.58 4.24
CA GLU A 85 11.52 0.34 5.19
C GLU A 85 12.95 -0.12 5.52
N ASP A 86 13.87 0.83 5.51
CA ASP A 86 15.23 0.66 5.99
C ASP A 86 15.22 0.53 7.51
N THR A 87 15.45 -0.69 7.99
CA THR A 87 15.39 -1.00 9.41
C THR A 87 16.48 -0.30 10.21
N SER A 88 17.58 0.14 9.58
CA SER A 88 18.64 0.88 10.27
C SER A 88 18.21 2.28 10.72
N LEU A 89 17.09 2.79 10.18
CA LEU A 89 16.56 4.12 10.47
C LEU A 89 15.43 4.12 11.52
N ILE A 90 15.05 2.96 12.05
CA ILE A 90 14.01 2.85 13.08
C ILE A 90 14.44 3.57 14.36
N GLY A 91 13.55 4.42 14.88
CA GLY A 91 13.80 5.26 16.05
C GLY A 91 14.51 6.59 15.75
N PHE A 92 14.88 6.85 14.49
CA PHE A 92 15.47 8.12 14.07
C PHE A 92 14.45 9.03 13.37
N ALA A 93 14.81 10.30 13.18
CA ALA A 93 13.96 11.28 12.48
C ALA A 93 13.64 10.90 11.02
N THR A 94 14.40 9.97 10.44
CA THR A 94 14.25 9.44 9.09
C THR A 94 13.58 8.06 9.03
N GLU A 95 13.03 7.55 10.13
CA GLU A 95 12.23 6.32 10.14
C GLU A 95 11.13 6.36 9.06
N GLY A 96 10.83 5.21 8.45
CA GLY A 96 9.87 5.10 7.35
C GLY A 96 10.47 5.32 5.96
N GLN A 97 11.77 5.57 5.82
CA GLN A 97 12.42 5.62 4.50
C GLN A 97 12.61 4.20 3.95
N ALA A 98 12.43 4.03 2.65
CA ALA A 98 12.75 2.79 1.94
C ALA A 98 14.26 2.57 1.91
N GLN A 99 14.67 1.31 2.00
CA GLN A 99 16.06 0.94 1.73
C GLN A 99 16.42 1.30 0.27
N PRO A 100 17.64 1.80 -0.01
CA PRO A 100 18.03 2.16 -1.39
C PRO A 100 17.94 0.99 -2.38
N SER A 101 18.28 -0.22 -1.91
CA SER A 101 18.25 -1.48 -2.64
C SER A 101 17.77 -2.62 -1.74
N CYS A 102 17.24 -3.69 -2.33
CA CYS A 102 16.74 -4.86 -1.62
C CYS A 102 16.81 -6.09 -2.52
N VAL A 103 16.99 -7.27 -1.93
CA VAL A 103 16.90 -8.55 -2.63
C VAL A 103 15.44 -8.90 -2.79
N LEU A 104 15.01 -9.15 -4.03
CA LEU A 104 13.61 -9.43 -4.35
C LEU A 104 13.31 -10.94 -4.32
N PRO A 105 12.05 -11.35 -4.03
CA PRO A 105 10.98 -10.50 -3.51
C PRO A 105 11.36 -10.01 -2.10
N ALA A 106 11.12 -8.73 -1.83
CA ALA A 106 11.52 -8.12 -0.56
C ALA A 106 10.27 -7.88 0.28
N ILE A 107 10.26 -8.43 1.49
CA ILE A 107 9.19 -8.24 2.47
C ILE A 107 9.72 -7.52 3.71
N GLY A 108 8.93 -6.57 4.22
CA GLY A 108 9.29 -5.76 5.38
C GLY A 108 8.21 -4.74 5.69
N ARG A 109 8.52 -3.75 6.52
CA ARG A 109 7.57 -2.66 6.80
C ARG A 109 7.37 -1.76 5.59
N LEU A 110 6.18 -1.19 5.47
CA LEU A 110 5.87 -0.20 4.44
C LEU A 110 6.74 1.06 4.65
N PRO A 111 7.44 1.56 3.61
CA PRO A 111 8.29 2.75 3.72
C PRO A 111 7.46 4.04 3.65
N TRP A 112 6.63 4.26 4.66
CA TRP A 112 5.61 5.30 4.71
C TRP A 112 6.14 6.73 4.52
N ARG A 113 7.39 7.01 4.92
CA ARG A 113 8.03 8.32 4.68
C ARG A 113 8.43 8.49 3.23
N THR A 114 8.99 7.47 2.61
CA THR A 114 9.30 7.48 1.16
C THR A 114 8.03 7.66 0.33
N LEU A 115 6.90 7.15 0.82
CA LEU A 115 5.59 7.29 0.17
C LEU A 115 4.90 8.64 0.47
N GLY A 116 5.40 9.43 1.43
CA GLY A 116 4.84 10.74 1.77
C GLY A 116 3.48 10.71 2.47
N ILE A 117 3.12 9.60 3.14
CA ILE A 117 1.80 9.40 3.76
C ILE A 117 1.80 9.49 5.30
N GLY A 118 2.91 9.88 5.91
CA GLY A 118 3.07 9.89 7.37
C GLY A 118 3.07 8.49 7.98
N ASP A 119 3.25 8.37 9.30
CA ASP A 119 3.32 7.06 10.00
C ASP A 119 1.93 6.40 10.07
N ILE A 120 1.48 5.89 8.92
CA ILE A 120 0.17 5.27 8.78
C ILE A 120 0.14 3.91 9.49
N ARG A 121 -0.91 3.69 10.26
CA ARG A 121 -1.09 2.50 11.10
C ARG A 121 -2.45 1.89 10.89
N ASP A 122 -2.55 0.60 11.11
CA ASP A 122 -3.82 -0.12 11.08
C ASP A 122 -4.69 0.18 12.31
N GLY A 123 -5.85 -0.47 12.39
CA GLY A 123 -6.78 -0.31 13.50
C GLY A 123 -6.23 -0.75 14.86
N ASN A 124 -5.18 -1.58 14.88
CA ASN A 124 -4.51 -2.04 16.09
C ASN A 124 -3.27 -1.21 16.43
N ASN A 125 -3.07 -0.10 15.74
CA ASN A 125 -1.93 0.81 15.91
C ASN A 125 -0.58 0.18 15.50
N ASP A 126 -0.61 -0.87 14.67
CA ASP A 126 0.59 -1.46 14.08
C ASP A 126 0.92 -0.82 12.73
N LYS A 127 2.21 -0.72 12.42
CA LYS A 127 2.68 -0.27 11.09
C LYS A 127 2.33 -1.33 10.05
N LEU A 128 2.00 -0.87 8.85
CA LEU A 128 1.71 -1.78 7.74
C LEU A 128 2.99 -2.50 7.26
N TRP A 129 2.81 -3.74 6.83
CA TRP A 129 3.84 -4.52 6.13
C TRP A 129 3.62 -4.47 4.64
N TYR A 130 4.65 -4.81 3.88
CA TYR A 130 4.69 -4.67 2.44
C TYR A 130 5.65 -5.68 1.83
N VAL A 131 5.25 -6.27 0.71
CA VAL A 131 6.11 -7.07 -0.16
C VAL A 131 6.11 -6.51 -1.57
N VAL A 132 7.28 -6.46 -2.19
CA VAL A 132 7.47 -6.11 -3.60
C VAL A 132 7.90 -7.33 -4.41
N SER A 133 7.30 -7.51 -5.58
CA SER A 133 7.61 -8.59 -6.50
C SER A 133 8.95 -8.41 -7.21
N ASN A 134 9.55 -9.52 -7.61
CA ASN A 134 10.66 -9.56 -8.55
C ASN A 134 10.35 -8.78 -9.83
N GLY A 135 11.35 -8.09 -10.37
CA GLY A 135 11.24 -7.36 -11.64
C GLY A 135 10.66 -5.95 -11.52
N PHE A 136 10.24 -5.50 -10.33
CA PHE A 136 9.63 -4.16 -10.15
C PHE A 136 10.55 -3.17 -9.43
N ARG A 137 11.86 -3.43 -9.33
CA ARG A 137 12.83 -2.52 -8.68
C ARG A 137 13.78 -1.83 -9.65
N THR A 138 14.18 -2.53 -10.71
CA THR A 138 15.23 -2.09 -11.64
C THR A 138 14.74 -2.32 -13.06
N ALA A 139 15.05 -1.38 -13.96
CA ALA A 139 14.79 -1.51 -15.38
C ALA A 139 15.41 -2.81 -15.95
N PRO A 140 14.79 -3.43 -16.96
CA PRO A 140 13.58 -2.97 -17.66
C PRO A 140 12.28 -3.28 -16.90
N ILE A 141 11.40 -2.27 -16.81
CA ILE A 141 10.05 -2.38 -16.26
C ILE A 141 9.05 -1.85 -17.30
N ASN A 142 8.21 -2.74 -17.82
CA ASN A 142 7.15 -2.40 -18.75
C ASN A 142 5.93 -3.33 -18.62
N VAL A 143 4.91 -3.16 -19.46
CA VAL A 143 3.65 -3.95 -19.40
C VAL A 143 3.87 -5.47 -19.55
N ASN A 144 5.00 -5.90 -20.13
CA ASN A 144 5.38 -7.31 -20.27
C ASN A 144 6.14 -7.84 -19.03
N THR A 145 6.55 -6.98 -18.11
CA THR A 145 7.15 -7.40 -16.83
C THR A 145 6.13 -8.25 -16.05
N SER A 146 6.53 -9.48 -15.74
CA SER A 146 5.67 -10.45 -15.06
C SER A 146 5.63 -10.17 -13.56
N ALA A 147 4.42 -10.07 -13.00
CA ALA A 147 4.20 -10.23 -11.57
C ALA A 147 4.63 -11.65 -11.15
N GLN A 148 5.31 -11.80 -10.01
CA GLN A 148 5.81 -13.10 -9.53
C GLN A 148 5.29 -13.47 -8.13
N LEU A 149 4.41 -12.66 -7.53
CA LEU A 149 3.78 -13.02 -6.25
C LEU A 149 2.48 -13.78 -6.51
N SER A 150 2.25 -14.82 -5.71
CA SER A 150 1.07 -15.67 -5.78
C SER A 150 0.16 -15.42 -4.57
N VAL A 151 -1.14 -15.30 -4.79
CA VAL A 151 -2.13 -15.11 -3.71
C VAL A 151 -3.19 -16.20 -3.80
N ASN A 152 -3.42 -16.91 -2.70
CA ASN A 152 -4.37 -18.04 -2.61
C ASN A 152 -4.14 -19.11 -3.69
N GLY A 153 -2.87 -19.38 -4.00
CA GLY A 153 -2.47 -20.35 -5.03
C GLY A 153 -2.63 -19.85 -6.47
N ILE A 154 -3.07 -18.62 -6.70
CA ILE A 154 -3.12 -18.02 -8.04
C ILE A 154 -1.74 -17.44 -8.35
N PRO A 155 -0.99 -17.99 -9.32
CA PRO A 155 0.34 -17.49 -9.65
C PRO A 155 0.28 -16.13 -10.33
N ASN A 156 1.36 -15.34 -10.18
CA ASN A 156 1.55 -14.05 -10.87
C ASN A 156 0.41 -13.05 -10.65
N SER A 157 -0.29 -13.15 -9.52
CA SER A 157 -1.47 -12.35 -9.23
C SER A 157 -1.16 -10.93 -8.74
N ALA A 158 0.06 -10.68 -8.23
CA ALA A 158 0.39 -9.42 -7.58
C ALA A 158 1.82 -8.92 -7.89
N VAL A 159 1.95 -7.61 -8.08
CA VAL A 159 3.25 -6.92 -8.17
C VAL A 159 3.72 -6.41 -6.81
N ALA A 160 2.77 -6.20 -5.89
CA ALA A 160 3.01 -5.91 -4.49
C ALA A 160 1.80 -6.30 -3.64
N ILE A 161 2.01 -6.50 -2.34
CA ILE A 161 0.96 -6.73 -1.36
C ILE A 161 1.27 -5.90 -0.12
N ILE A 162 0.25 -5.25 0.44
CA ILE A 162 0.34 -4.55 1.73
C ILE A 162 -0.42 -5.38 2.76
N PHE A 163 0.10 -5.48 3.97
CA PHE A 163 -0.50 -6.27 5.04
C PHE A 163 -0.78 -5.40 6.27
N SER A 164 -1.91 -5.67 6.92
CA SER A 164 -2.09 -5.42 8.35
C SER A 164 -1.95 -6.75 9.08
N SER A 165 -1.14 -6.76 10.14
CA SER A 165 -0.78 -7.96 10.92
C SER A 165 -1.80 -8.33 11.99
N GLY A 166 -2.96 -7.67 12.03
CA GLY A 166 -3.99 -7.90 13.03
C GLY A 166 -3.49 -7.77 14.48
N THR A 167 -4.20 -8.37 15.42
CA THR A 167 -3.77 -8.46 16.83
C THR A 167 -2.75 -9.60 16.99
N PRO A 168 -1.78 -9.54 17.92
CA PRO A 168 -0.86 -10.65 18.17
C PRO A 168 -1.59 -11.98 18.41
N LEU A 169 -1.16 -13.05 17.73
CA LEU A 169 -1.68 -14.40 17.88
C LEU A 169 -0.65 -15.36 18.48
N GLY A 170 -1.12 -16.34 19.25
CA GLY A 170 -0.28 -17.41 19.80
C GLY A 170 0.90 -16.87 20.62
N THR A 171 2.12 -17.15 20.17
CA THR A 171 3.38 -16.75 20.83
C THR A 171 4.00 -15.48 20.24
N GLN A 172 3.30 -14.76 19.37
CA GLN A 172 3.81 -13.52 18.79
C GLN A 172 4.10 -12.50 19.90
N SER A 173 5.33 -12.01 19.93
CA SER A 173 5.80 -10.95 20.82
C SER A 173 6.26 -9.77 19.98
N ARG A 174 5.58 -8.63 20.15
CA ARG A 174 5.82 -7.40 19.37
C ARG A 174 6.40 -6.29 20.28
N PRO A 175 7.67 -6.41 20.74
CA PRO A 175 8.30 -5.33 21.48
C PRO A 175 8.48 -4.09 20.59
N THR A 176 8.64 -2.91 21.19
CA THR A 176 8.98 -1.68 20.46
C THR A 176 10.27 -1.91 19.68
N PRO A 177 10.23 -1.96 18.35
CA PRO A 177 11.42 -2.23 17.55
C PRO A 177 12.34 -1.02 17.51
N THR A 178 13.62 -1.30 17.34
CA THR A 178 14.70 -0.31 17.20
C THR A 178 15.56 -0.66 15.99
N SER A 179 16.48 0.21 15.60
CA SER A 179 17.47 -0.11 14.57
C SER A 179 18.40 -1.27 14.95
N SER A 180 18.68 -1.47 16.25
CA SER A 180 19.48 -2.58 16.78
C SER A 180 18.69 -3.87 17.00
N THR A 181 17.36 -3.77 17.07
CA THR A 181 16.46 -4.91 17.23
C THR A 181 15.25 -4.69 16.32
N PRO A 182 15.44 -4.88 14.99
CA PRO A 182 14.39 -4.63 14.01
C PRO A 182 13.23 -5.62 14.18
N PRO A 183 12.03 -5.27 13.68
CA PRO A 183 10.86 -6.13 13.80
C PRO A 183 11.08 -7.44 13.03
N ASP A 184 10.95 -8.57 13.72
CA ASP A 184 10.94 -9.89 13.10
C ASP A 184 9.58 -10.15 12.47
N ILE A 185 9.54 -10.36 11.16
CA ILE A 185 8.33 -10.61 10.39
C ILE A 185 7.49 -11.78 10.92
N SER A 186 8.13 -12.82 11.48
CA SER A 186 7.45 -13.98 12.04
C SER A 186 6.62 -13.66 13.29
N GLN A 187 6.91 -12.53 13.94
CA GLN A 187 6.18 -12.02 15.10
C GLN A 187 4.97 -11.16 14.72
N TYR A 188 4.76 -10.91 13.43
CA TYR A 188 3.70 -10.05 12.93
C TYR A 188 2.80 -10.76 11.92
N LEU A 189 3.36 -11.32 10.85
CA LEU A 189 2.57 -11.96 9.79
C LEU A 189 2.36 -13.45 10.07
N ASP A 190 1.23 -13.97 9.60
CA ASP A 190 0.73 -15.29 9.95
C ASP A 190 1.02 -16.34 8.88
N LEU A 191 1.22 -17.59 9.32
CA LEU A 191 1.36 -18.76 8.44
C LEU A 191 2.37 -18.55 7.31
N VAL A 192 1.96 -18.73 6.05
CA VAL A 192 2.79 -18.57 4.86
C VAL A 192 3.14 -17.10 4.58
N ASN A 193 2.40 -16.13 5.13
CA ASN A 193 2.63 -14.71 4.83
C ASN A 193 3.95 -14.17 5.41
N ASN A 194 4.55 -14.85 6.40
CA ASN A 194 5.85 -14.44 6.98
C ASN A 194 7.07 -15.12 6.36
N ASN A 195 6.91 -16.05 5.41
CA ASN A 195 8.00 -16.95 5.02
C ASN A 195 8.87 -16.47 3.85
N GLY A 196 8.51 -15.35 3.20
CA GLY A 196 9.30 -14.76 2.10
C GLY A 196 9.31 -15.55 0.79
N THR A 197 8.49 -16.60 0.64
CA THR A 197 8.51 -17.49 -0.54
C THR A 197 7.80 -16.95 -1.78
N GLY A 198 7.25 -15.73 -1.71
CA GLY A 198 6.44 -15.14 -2.79
C GLY A 198 5.01 -15.69 -2.89
N SER A 199 4.60 -16.57 -1.98
CA SER A 199 3.24 -17.10 -1.88
C SER A 199 2.53 -16.59 -0.62
N PHE A 200 1.30 -16.11 -0.78
CA PHE A 200 0.52 -15.46 0.27
C PHE A 200 -0.91 -15.96 0.30
N VAL A 201 -1.57 -15.85 1.45
CA VAL A 201 -2.98 -16.24 1.65
C VAL A 201 -3.77 -15.13 2.33
N THR A 202 -5.06 -15.06 1.99
CA THR A 202 -6.01 -14.12 2.59
C THR A 202 -6.89 -14.75 3.66
N THR A 203 -6.75 -16.06 3.89
CA THR A 203 -7.59 -16.82 4.82
C THR A 203 -6.77 -17.88 5.54
N GLY A 204 -7.11 -18.15 6.79
CA GLY A 204 -6.57 -19.24 7.60
C GLY A 204 -7.48 -19.54 8.79
N GLY A 205 -7.09 -20.49 9.63
CA GLY A 205 -7.84 -20.80 10.85
C GLY A 205 -7.86 -19.60 11.81
N ALA A 206 -9.03 -19.29 12.39
CA ALA A 206 -9.23 -18.06 13.17
C ALA A 206 -8.32 -17.89 14.40
N THR A 207 -7.71 -18.97 14.91
CA THR A 207 -6.76 -18.93 16.03
C THR A 207 -5.32 -18.67 15.63
N VAL A 208 -5.01 -18.78 14.33
CA VAL A 208 -3.64 -18.71 13.77
C VAL A 208 -3.54 -17.76 12.58
N PHE A 209 -4.62 -17.06 12.24
CA PHE A 209 -4.66 -16.15 11.10
C PHE A 209 -5.61 -14.98 11.34
N ASN A 210 -5.08 -13.76 11.27
CA ASN A 210 -5.85 -12.53 11.22
C ASN A 210 -5.24 -11.44 10.32
N ASP A 211 -4.21 -11.77 9.53
CA ASP A 211 -3.66 -10.89 8.50
C ASP A 211 -4.73 -10.39 7.52
N ARG A 212 -4.60 -9.12 7.13
CA ARG A 212 -5.41 -8.52 6.05
C ARG A 212 -4.53 -8.02 4.93
N LEU A 213 -4.85 -8.43 3.71
CA LEU A 213 -4.06 -8.13 2.53
C LEU A 213 -4.75 -7.09 1.66
N MET A 214 -3.96 -6.17 1.12
CA MET A 214 -4.33 -5.32 0.00
C MET A 214 -3.39 -5.61 -1.16
N VAL A 215 -3.93 -6.30 -2.16
CA VAL A 215 -3.18 -6.70 -3.36
C VAL A 215 -3.09 -5.53 -4.34
N ILE A 216 -1.90 -5.34 -4.91
CA ILE A 216 -1.67 -4.47 -6.07
C ILE A 216 -1.38 -5.38 -7.27
N THR A 217 -2.27 -5.36 -8.24
CA THR A 217 -2.15 -6.16 -9.46
C THR A 217 -1.30 -5.46 -10.53
N LYS A 218 -0.80 -6.23 -11.50
CA LYS A 218 -0.11 -5.68 -12.67
C LYS A 218 -1.00 -4.69 -13.43
N THR A 219 -2.28 -5.05 -13.62
CA THR A 219 -3.26 -4.22 -14.34
C THR A 219 -3.47 -2.87 -13.64
N GLU A 220 -3.60 -2.86 -12.31
CA GLU A 220 -3.75 -1.60 -11.56
C GLU A 220 -2.52 -0.70 -11.71
N LEU A 221 -1.32 -1.26 -11.56
CA LEU A 221 -0.08 -0.51 -11.74
C LEU A 221 0.04 0.08 -13.15
N PHE A 222 -0.11 -0.76 -14.18
CA PHE A 222 0.08 -0.30 -15.55
C PHE A 222 -1.08 0.51 -16.11
N SER A 223 -2.27 0.48 -15.51
CA SER A 223 -3.36 1.37 -15.90
C SER A 223 -3.00 2.86 -15.79
N LEU A 224 -2.11 3.20 -14.84
CA LEU A 224 -1.60 4.55 -14.60
C LEU A 224 -0.26 4.78 -15.29
N VAL A 225 0.67 3.82 -15.19
CA VAL A 225 2.02 3.94 -15.78
C VAL A 225 1.95 4.12 -17.30
N THR A 226 1.10 3.34 -17.97
CA THR A 226 0.88 3.46 -19.42
C THR A 226 0.43 4.87 -19.81
N GLN A 227 -0.49 5.48 -19.05
CA GLN A 227 -0.93 6.84 -19.34
C GLN A 227 0.22 7.85 -19.21
N ARG A 228 1.09 7.68 -18.22
CA ARG A 228 2.29 8.51 -18.11
C ARG A 228 3.20 8.31 -19.32
N VAL A 229 3.52 7.07 -19.69
CA VAL A 229 4.39 6.78 -20.85
C VAL A 229 3.85 7.41 -22.14
N LEU A 230 2.55 7.29 -22.40
CA LEU A 230 1.91 7.94 -23.54
C LEU A 230 2.03 9.47 -23.49
N ARG A 231 1.94 10.08 -22.30
CA ARG A 231 2.14 11.52 -22.11
C ARG A 231 3.59 11.96 -22.35
N GLU A 232 4.58 11.13 -22.01
CA GLU A 232 5.99 11.42 -22.32
C GLU A 232 6.19 11.50 -23.84
N VAL A 233 5.61 10.58 -24.63
CA VAL A 233 5.68 10.60 -26.10
C VAL A 233 4.91 11.77 -26.71
N ARG A 234 3.71 12.08 -26.16
CA ARG A 234 2.99 13.30 -26.52
C ARG A 234 3.88 14.53 -26.33
N GLY A 235 4.62 14.57 -25.23
CA GLY A 235 5.53 15.64 -24.90
C GLY A 235 4.82 16.95 -24.56
N ASP A 236 5.54 18.03 -24.79
CA ASP A 236 5.19 19.41 -24.43
C ASP A 236 5.83 20.40 -25.42
N SER A 237 5.89 21.68 -25.08
CA SER A 237 6.47 22.73 -25.93
C SER A 237 7.98 22.65 -26.12
N SER A 238 8.67 21.67 -25.52
CA SER A 238 10.11 21.47 -25.62
C SER A 238 10.50 20.16 -26.33
N GLN A 239 9.61 19.17 -26.40
CA GLN A 239 9.91 17.84 -26.93
C GLN A 239 8.66 17.05 -27.35
N GLY A 240 8.86 15.91 -28.02
CA GLY A 240 7.79 15.00 -28.44
C GLY A 240 6.88 15.58 -29.51
N LEU A 241 5.67 15.00 -29.63
CA LEU A 241 4.72 15.32 -30.70
C LEU A 241 4.25 16.77 -30.67
N VAL A 242 4.03 17.34 -29.48
CA VAL A 242 3.58 18.74 -29.33
C VAL A 242 4.63 19.69 -29.90
N LYS A 243 5.91 19.53 -29.54
CA LYS A 243 6.99 20.36 -30.09
C LYS A 243 7.17 20.16 -31.59
N TYR A 244 7.17 18.91 -32.05
CA TYR A 244 7.35 18.61 -33.46
C TYR A 244 6.28 19.28 -34.33
N TYR A 245 5.01 19.18 -33.93
CA TYR A 245 3.92 19.83 -34.66
C TYR A 245 4.02 21.36 -34.62
N ALA A 246 4.44 21.95 -33.50
CA ALA A 246 4.63 23.39 -33.40
C ALA A 246 5.68 23.91 -34.40
N ASP A 247 6.72 23.13 -34.68
CA ASP A 247 7.80 23.50 -35.61
C ASP A 247 7.45 23.19 -37.09
N VAL A 248 6.79 22.06 -37.35
CA VAL A 248 6.64 21.49 -38.70
C VAL A 248 5.20 21.62 -39.24
N HIS A 249 4.21 21.85 -38.37
CA HIS A 249 2.77 21.87 -38.67
C HIS A 249 2.21 20.55 -39.25
N LEU A 250 2.97 19.48 -39.08
CA LEU A 250 2.63 18.10 -39.42
C LEU A 250 3.22 17.19 -38.34
N TYR A 251 2.59 16.07 -38.06
CA TYR A 251 3.18 15.01 -37.25
C TYR A 251 4.16 14.14 -38.07
N PRO A 252 5.18 13.54 -37.45
CA PRO A 252 6.14 12.71 -38.18
C PRO A 252 5.50 11.41 -38.64
N TYR A 253 6.14 10.73 -39.59
CA TYR A 253 5.80 9.35 -39.91
C TYR A 253 6.20 8.40 -38.78
N ALA A 254 5.73 7.16 -38.85
CA ALA A 254 6.03 6.13 -37.88
C ALA A 254 7.45 5.57 -38.07
N ASP A 255 8.00 4.99 -37.00
CA ASP A 255 9.14 4.06 -37.01
C ASP A 255 8.61 2.62 -37.15
N THR A 256 9.07 1.89 -38.17
CA THR A 256 8.57 0.58 -38.57
C THR A 256 9.61 -0.53 -38.42
N ASP A 257 10.89 -0.19 -38.25
CA ASP A 257 11.98 -1.15 -38.07
C ASP A 257 12.61 -1.09 -36.65
N ASN A 258 12.11 -0.19 -35.79
CA ASN A 258 12.56 0.08 -34.42
C ASN A 258 14.01 0.59 -34.33
N ASN A 259 14.52 1.26 -35.36
CA ASN A 259 15.84 1.92 -35.32
C ASN A 259 15.78 3.29 -34.59
N GLY A 260 14.58 3.79 -34.32
CA GLY A 260 14.27 5.05 -33.63
C GLY A 260 14.12 6.27 -34.54
N TYR A 261 14.18 6.10 -35.86
CA TYR A 261 13.91 7.11 -36.87
C TYR A 261 12.55 6.86 -37.53
N ALA A 262 11.97 7.90 -38.12
CA ALA A 262 10.72 7.75 -38.86
C ALA A 262 10.99 7.35 -40.31
N GLU A 263 10.14 6.47 -40.87
CA GLU A 263 10.17 6.12 -42.30
C GLU A 263 9.15 6.92 -43.09
N ILE A 264 9.62 7.62 -44.12
CA ILE A 264 8.79 8.40 -45.02
C ILE A 264 7.65 7.54 -45.59
N LEU A 265 6.43 8.08 -45.59
CA LEU A 265 5.18 7.46 -46.05
C LEU A 265 4.66 6.31 -45.17
N GLN A 266 5.26 6.04 -44.00
CA GLN A 266 4.72 5.06 -43.06
C GLN A 266 3.77 5.73 -42.05
N ASN A 267 2.48 5.44 -42.17
CA ASN A 267 1.47 6.03 -41.29
C ASN A 267 1.24 5.25 -39.99
N SER A 268 1.84 4.07 -39.84
CA SER A 268 1.64 3.20 -38.68
C SER A 268 2.91 2.46 -38.31
N GLY A 269 3.18 2.32 -37.02
CA GLY A 269 4.39 1.69 -36.47
C GLY A 269 4.53 2.03 -35.00
N THR A 270 5.71 2.47 -34.60
CA THR A 270 6.03 2.99 -33.27
C THR A 270 6.45 4.46 -33.36
N PRO A 271 6.52 5.20 -32.24
CA PRO A 271 7.04 6.57 -32.25
C PRO A 271 8.55 6.56 -32.50
N SER A 272 9.03 7.38 -33.43
CA SER A 272 10.45 7.69 -33.55
C SER A 272 10.96 8.41 -32.29
N TYR A 273 12.26 8.36 -32.01
CA TYR A 273 12.85 8.92 -30.77
C TYR A 273 14.32 9.36 -30.88
N GLN A 274 14.94 9.25 -32.05
CA GLN A 274 16.35 9.61 -32.24
C GLN A 274 16.58 11.10 -32.53
N GLY A 275 15.51 11.86 -32.82
CA GLY A 275 15.60 13.22 -33.35
C GLY A 275 16.05 13.27 -34.81
N GLY A 276 16.00 14.46 -35.40
CA GLY A 276 16.27 14.69 -36.83
C GLY A 276 15.10 15.38 -37.52
N THR A 277 15.22 15.63 -38.83
CA THR A 277 14.23 16.40 -39.60
C THR A 277 12.82 15.79 -39.54
N ASP A 278 12.72 14.46 -39.58
CA ASP A 278 11.44 13.74 -39.61
C ASP A 278 11.16 12.92 -38.36
N SER A 279 11.94 13.08 -37.29
CA SER A 279 11.86 12.22 -36.10
C SER A 279 11.69 13.02 -34.81
N LEU A 280 10.97 12.44 -33.85
CA LEU A 280 10.74 13.10 -32.57
C LEU A 280 12.04 13.27 -31.79
N PHE A 281 12.19 14.45 -31.21
CA PHE A 281 13.24 14.75 -30.25
C PHE A 281 12.72 14.59 -28.83
N PHE A 282 13.55 14.02 -27.96
CA PHE A 282 13.34 13.92 -26.52
C PHE A 282 14.61 14.31 -25.78
N SER A 283 14.46 14.85 -24.57
CA SER A 283 15.59 15.01 -23.65
C SER A 283 16.28 13.66 -23.39
N THR A 284 17.59 13.69 -23.13
CA THR A 284 18.38 12.48 -22.85
C THR A 284 17.76 11.63 -21.73
N SER A 285 17.19 12.27 -20.70
CA SER A 285 16.54 11.56 -19.59
C SER A 285 15.33 10.76 -20.06
N ILE A 286 14.38 11.38 -20.77
CA ILE A 286 13.17 10.70 -21.24
C ILE A 286 13.52 9.63 -22.27
N LYS A 287 14.41 9.96 -23.21
CA LYS A 287 14.89 9.02 -24.22
C LYS A 287 15.43 7.75 -23.56
N ASN A 288 16.36 7.90 -22.62
CA ASN A 288 16.96 6.78 -21.90
C ASN A 288 15.95 6.01 -21.04
N THR A 289 15.06 6.70 -20.32
CA THR A 289 13.99 6.06 -19.55
C THR A 289 13.14 5.16 -20.44
N LEU A 290 12.67 5.68 -21.57
CA LEU A 290 11.78 4.94 -22.47
C LEU A 290 12.51 3.81 -23.21
N SER A 291 13.76 4.04 -23.66
CA SER A 291 14.55 3.03 -24.35
C SER A 291 15.00 1.90 -23.43
N ASN A 292 15.54 2.21 -22.24
CA ASN A 292 16.10 1.22 -21.32
C ASN A 292 15.01 0.30 -20.74
N ASN A 293 13.78 0.78 -20.64
CA ASN A 293 12.64 0.00 -20.23
C ASN A 293 11.90 -0.66 -21.42
N GLY A 294 12.36 -0.46 -22.65
CA GLY A 294 11.77 -1.08 -23.84
C GLY A 294 10.35 -0.62 -24.14
N TRP A 295 10.03 0.65 -23.89
CA TRP A 295 8.68 1.19 -24.07
C TRP A 295 8.32 1.47 -25.53
N TYR A 296 9.23 2.01 -26.33
CA TYR A 296 8.92 2.43 -27.72
C TYR A 296 8.30 1.33 -28.58
N PRO A 297 8.83 0.09 -28.61
CA PRO A 297 8.26 -0.98 -29.43
C PRO A 297 6.86 -1.43 -28.99
N LEU A 298 6.42 -1.05 -27.78
CA LEU A 298 5.12 -1.41 -27.22
C LEU A 298 4.04 -0.36 -27.52
N ILE A 299 4.42 0.82 -28.03
CA ILE A 299 3.50 1.90 -28.32
C ILE A 299 3.12 1.80 -29.80
N ALA A 300 1.85 1.48 -30.05
CA ALA A 300 1.29 1.60 -31.38
C ALA A 300 1.09 3.08 -31.71
N TYR A 301 1.77 3.53 -32.76
CA TYR A 301 1.70 4.86 -33.31
C TYR A 301 0.94 4.83 -34.63
N GLN A 302 -0.06 5.69 -34.78
CA GLN A 302 -0.77 5.87 -36.04
C GLN A 302 -0.98 7.34 -36.33
N VAL A 303 -0.42 7.83 -37.44
CA VAL A 303 -0.62 9.19 -37.92
C VAL A 303 -1.69 9.22 -39.01
N SER A 304 -2.57 10.22 -38.97
CA SER A 304 -3.60 10.42 -40.01
C SER A 304 -2.96 10.63 -41.40
N PRO A 305 -3.66 10.33 -42.52
CA PRO A 305 -3.13 10.55 -43.87
C PRO A 305 -2.65 11.99 -44.15
N GLY A 306 -3.30 13.00 -43.57
CA GLY A 306 -2.89 14.41 -43.67
C GLY A 306 -1.83 14.84 -42.66
N ARG A 307 -1.40 13.93 -41.77
CA ARG A 307 -0.47 14.16 -40.65
C ARG A 307 -0.91 15.27 -39.70
N GLN A 308 -2.22 15.41 -39.52
CA GLN A 308 -2.86 16.41 -38.65
C GLN A 308 -3.33 15.85 -37.31
N SER A 309 -3.28 14.53 -37.11
CA SER A 309 -3.51 13.90 -35.81
C SER A 309 -2.69 12.62 -35.67
N VAL A 310 -2.38 12.25 -34.43
CA VAL A 310 -1.71 10.98 -34.07
C VAL A 310 -2.52 10.26 -33.01
N SER A 311 -2.76 8.97 -33.21
CA SER A 311 -3.22 8.06 -32.16
C SER A 311 -2.02 7.32 -31.59
N LEU A 312 -1.85 7.40 -30.26
CA LEU A 312 -0.89 6.59 -29.51
C LEU A 312 -1.65 5.59 -28.65
N THR A 313 -1.37 4.31 -28.82
CA THR A 313 -1.98 3.24 -28.03
C THR A 313 -0.91 2.41 -27.34
N LEU A 314 -1.08 2.15 -26.06
CA LEU A 314 -0.23 1.26 -25.28
C LEU A 314 -1.14 0.46 -24.34
N ASP A 315 -1.05 -0.87 -24.39
CA ASP A 315 -1.99 -1.77 -23.73
C ASP A 315 -3.45 -1.41 -24.05
N THR A 316 -4.27 -1.10 -23.05
CA THR A 316 -5.70 -0.75 -23.18
C THR A 316 -5.96 0.75 -23.24
N LYS A 317 -4.90 1.58 -23.25
CA LYS A 317 -5.01 3.04 -23.23
C LYS A 317 -4.64 3.62 -24.59
N THR A 318 -5.47 4.55 -25.05
CA THR A 318 -5.23 5.32 -26.26
C THR A 318 -5.35 6.80 -25.94
N ILE A 319 -4.44 7.60 -26.49
CA ILE A 319 -4.57 9.06 -26.55
C ILE A 319 -4.50 9.51 -28.00
N VAL A 320 -5.30 10.52 -28.34
CA VAL A 320 -5.22 11.20 -29.64
C VAL A 320 -4.57 12.55 -29.41
N VAL A 321 -3.54 12.84 -30.19
CA VAL A 321 -2.82 14.10 -30.22
C VAL A 321 -3.26 14.85 -31.47
N THR A 322 -3.76 16.05 -31.28
CA THR A 322 -4.19 17.00 -32.30
C THR A 322 -3.47 18.33 -32.05
N PRO A 323 -3.51 19.27 -33.02
CA PRO A 323 -2.88 20.58 -32.90
C PRO A 323 -3.29 21.33 -31.62
#